data_AF-A0A6G7BP99-F1
#
_entry.id   AF-A0A6G7BP99-F1
#
_cell.length_a   1.000
_cell.length_b   1.000
_cell.length_c   1.000
_cell.angle_alpha   90.00
_cell.angle_beta   90.00
_cell.angle_gamma   90.00
#
_symmetry.space_group_name_H-M   'P 1'
#
loop_
_entity.id
_entity.type
_entity.pdbx_description
1 polymer ?
#
loop_
_entity_poly.entity_id
_entity_poly.type
_entity_poly.pdbx_seq_one_letter_code
_entity_poly.pdbx_strand_id
1 'polypeptide(L)'
;MNRFTTKFGLSSLLACVVFISSCSKDTNNVVIPDGPSVRLNIGQAFAPADPIKAASVGRTYASASQSVEIPFDNQYTLVATLTAETAAAQGLKASNRAATVSTGTDQKALKQGTVYYVAIFDAAGDYKETKSFTQGNGTQDFAIEKGKYTFVIYASGTNKTLPSIAPGSKLNTVNFAGLTADKDFMLAQVPFEVKDGQNLLNADLAHLFTQVTLKFDASQLGSVSSIAGATIAPSSAAVDVSLTNGALTFIGAANPVAFNLKNTNGTVINSDSTYITTAATTNGTIVLSGVSIAGSVAKNLTKGGWNLKPGVKYQLDITLKRPIDVNIGGSTWGLGNLVYNPNTGKYGFAEANNAAGDYFFADYVLPKFIPTSNTKDPWIYQTPSRERNGAAGDPCKLVDGNTWRLPTEQEASALIQRTNPNSAENQRSDAAARWVDTFSGNAGGKMGMFYGVYNHPGAARDQYLFMLFAGQYSTSNTLNGENNKAYYLITANGGGYKKFEMGGSKGSIGWDCQINGIGSGDAVQVRCVRN
;
A
#
# COMPACT_ATOMS: atom_id res chain seq x y z
N MET A 1 35.66 30.10 -103.28
CA MET A 1 36.49 28.92 -102.90
C MET A 1 37.35 29.30 -101.71
N ASN A 2 37.18 28.57 -100.61
CA ASN A 2 38.15 28.24 -99.58
C ASN A 2 39.05 29.30 -98.89
N ARG A 3 39.01 29.18 -97.55
CA ARG A 3 40.07 29.34 -96.52
C ARG A 3 40.17 30.73 -95.88
N PHE A 4 39.71 30.84 -94.63
CA PHE A 4 40.41 30.54 -93.36
C PHE A 4 41.42 31.62 -92.99
N THR A 5 41.10 32.40 -91.95
CA THR A 5 41.99 32.60 -90.80
C THR A 5 41.22 33.27 -89.64
N THR A 6 41.34 32.62 -88.50
CA THR A 6 40.81 32.91 -87.15
C THR A 6 41.37 34.18 -86.52
N LYS A 7 40.58 34.84 -85.65
CA LYS A 7 40.91 35.05 -84.22
C LYS A 7 39.79 35.75 -83.42
N PHE A 8 39.47 35.12 -82.29
CA PHE A 8 39.07 35.65 -80.98
C PHE A 8 37.99 36.74 -80.85
N GLY A 9 36.88 36.34 -80.22
CA GLY A 9 35.96 37.22 -79.51
C GLY A 9 35.28 36.44 -78.37
N LEU A 10 35.65 36.75 -77.13
CA LEU A 10 35.00 36.33 -75.89
C LEU A 10 33.49 36.59 -75.95
N SER A 11 32.66 35.66 -75.48
CA SER A 11 31.64 35.94 -74.45
C SER A 11 30.80 34.70 -74.08
N SER A 12 30.76 34.46 -72.77
CA SER A 12 29.57 34.09 -71.98
C SER A 12 28.92 32.72 -72.20
N LEU A 13 29.23 31.76 -71.31
CA LEU A 13 28.27 30.97 -70.51
C LEU A 13 29.00 29.81 -69.80
N LEU A 14 29.02 29.78 -68.47
CA LEU A 14 28.89 28.57 -67.60
C LEU A 14 29.04 29.04 -66.14
N ALA A 15 27.96 29.20 -65.37
CA ALA A 15 27.30 28.13 -64.61
C ALA A 15 28.27 27.38 -63.67
N CYS A 16 28.35 27.83 -62.42
CA CYS A 16 28.67 26.99 -61.28
C CYS A 16 27.75 27.37 -60.11
N VAL A 17 26.79 26.48 -59.87
CA VAL A 17 25.87 26.44 -58.74
C VAL A 17 26.66 26.11 -57.48
N VAL A 18 26.63 27.00 -56.49
CA VAL A 18 26.95 26.64 -55.09
C VAL A 18 25.69 26.88 -54.27
N PHE A 19 25.19 25.79 -53.69
CA PHE A 19 24.07 25.74 -52.77
C PHE A 19 24.35 26.60 -51.54
N ILE A 20 23.58 27.68 -51.36
CA ILE A 20 23.38 28.31 -50.06
C ILE A 20 21.89 28.14 -49.72
N SER A 21 21.59 27.07 -49.00
CA SER A 21 20.36 26.95 -48.23
C SER A 21 20.46 27.91 -47.05
N SER A 22 19.99 29.14 -47.23
CA SER A 22 19.60 29.99 -46.12
C SER A 22 18.14 29.69 -45.82
N CYS A 23 17.91 28.84 -44.82
CA CYS A 23 16.62 28.78 -44.16
C CYS A 23 16.32 30.18 -43.63
N SER A 24 15.35 30.85 -44.24
CA SER A 24 14.62 31.92 -43.58
C SER A 24 14.15 31.37 -42.23
N LYS A 25 14.79 31.85 -41.15
CA LYS A 25 14.23 31.73 -39.80
C LYS A 25 12.83 32.33 -39.91
N ASP A 26 11.81 31.50 -39.76
CA ASP A 26 10.47 31.96 -39.41
C ASP A 26 10.61 32.74 -38.12
N THR A 27 10.77 34.06 -38.25
CA THR A 27 10.40 34.98 -37.22
C THR A 27 8.90 34.83 -37.08
N ASN A 28 8.49 33.94 -36.16
CA ASN A 28 7.24 34.11 -35.44
C ASN A 28 7.31 35.50 -34.80
N ASN A 29 6.94 36.52 -35.56
CA ASN A 29 6.48 37.77 -35.00
C ASN A 29 5.20 37.41 -34.25
N VAL A 30 5.38 37.02 -32.98
CA VAL A 30 4.34 37.22 -31.99
C VAL A 30 4.02 38.70 -32.09
N VAL A 31 2.85 39.02 -32.62
CA VAL A 31 2.27 40.35 -32.56
C VAL A 31 2.16 40.65 -31.07
N ILE A 32 3.13 41.37 -30.53
CA ILE A 32 3.03 41.94 -29.18
C ILE A 32 1.97 43.02 -29.34
N PRO A 33 0.81 42.92 -28.66
CA PRO A 33 -0.17 44.00 -28.68
C PRO A 33 0.54 45.31 -28.29
N ASP A 34 0.28 46.40 -29.00
CA ASP A 34 0.74 47.72 -28.57
C ASP A 34 0.08 48.03 -27.21
N GLY A 35 0.84 47.80 -26.13
CA GLY A 35 0.38 47.94 -24.75
C GLY A 35 0.87 46.83 -23.82
N PRO A 36 0.68 46.98 -22.49
CA PRO A 36 1.03 45.94 -21.54
C PRO A 36 0.21 44.65 -21.75
N SER A 37 0.87 43.51 -21.72
CA SER A 37 0.23 42.18 -21.82
C SER A 37 0.72 41.24 -20.72
N VAL A 38 -0.12 40.29 -20.34
CA VAL A 38 0.19 39.24 -19.37
C VAL A 38 0.13 37.89 -20.07
N ARG A 39 1.22 37.15 -19.99
CA ARG A 39 1.33 35.73 -20.37
C ARG A 39 1.24 34.87 -19.13
N LEU A 40 0.42 33.84 -19.19
CA LEU A 40 0.16 32.93 -18.07
C LEU A 40 1.12 31.73 -18.11
N ASN A 41 1.67 31.37 -16.95
CA ASN A 41 2.37 30.11 -16.72
C ASN A 41 1.79 29.46 -15.46
N ILE A 42 0.91 28.47 -15.69
CA ILE A 42 0.02 27.96 -14.64
C ILE A 42 0.29 26.47 -14.35
N GLY A 43 0.66 26.20 -13.10
CA GLY A 43 0.81 24.86 -12.53
C GLY A 43 -0.28 24.52 -11.51
N GLN A 44 -0.21 23.31 -10.96
CA GLN A 44 -1.06 22.85 -9.85
C GLN A 44 -0.22 22.08 -8.83
N ALA A 45 -0.63 22.14 -7.56
CA ALA A 45 -0.01 21.44 -6.46
C ALA A 45 -1.04 21.00 -5.41
N PHE A 46 -0.82 19.83 -4.82
CA PHE A 46 -1.50 19.42 -3.59
C PHE A 46 -0.77 20.01 -2.39
N ALA A 47 -1.49 20.19 -1.28
CA ALA A 47 -0.90 20.60 -0.02
C ALA A 47 0.18 19.58 0.40
N PRO A 48 1.36 20.06 0.84
CA PRO A 48 2.42 19.17 1.30
C PRO A 48 1.99 18.42 2.57
N ALA A 49 2.46 17.19 2.72
CA ALA A 49 2.34 16.48 3.99
C ALA A 49 3.18 17.17 5.08
N ASP A 50 2.75 17.08 6.34
CA ASP A 50 3.58 17.54 7.46
C ASP A 50 4.90 16.75 7.49
N PRO A 51 6.05 17.39 7.76
CA PRO A 51 7.32 16.69 7.84
C PRO A 51 7.33 15.73 9.04
N ILE A 52 7.69 14.47 8.80
CA ILE A 52 8.10 13.56 9.89
C ILE A 52 9.54 13.90 10.26
N LYS A 53 9.84 14.05 11.56
CA LYS A 53 11.22 14.13 12.04
C LYS A 53 11.91 12.78 11.81
N ALA A 54 12.67 12.64 10.72
CA ALA A 54 13.55 11.51 10.51
C ALA A 54 14.84 11.71 11.31
N ALA A 55 15.16 10.75 12.19
CA ALA A 55 16.44 10.70 12.90
C ALA A 55 17.50 10.05 11.98
N SER A 56 18.15 10.83 11.12
CA SER A 56 19.47 10.51 10.54
C SER A 56 20.00 11.69 9.72
N VAL A 57 21.31 11.87 9.75
CA VAL A 57 22.06 12.90 9.03
C VAL A 57 22.01 12.62 7.52
N GLY A 58 21.16 13.37 6.82
CA GLY A 58 20.95 13.26 5.37
C GLY A 58 19.48 13.53 5.06
N ARG A 59 19.14 14.78 4.71
CA ARG A 59 17.76 15.25 4.57
C ARG A 59 17.03 14.53 3.43
N THR A 60 16.34 13.44 3.77
CA THR A 60 15.29 12.87 2.95
C THR A 60 13.96 13.04 3.69
N TYR A 61 13.02 13.76 3.08
CA TYR A 61 11.69 13.96 3.62
C TYR A 61 10.88 12.67 3.41
N ALA A 62 10.58 11.94 4.48
CA ALA A 62 9.69 10.78 4.41
C ALA A 62 8.23 11.26 4.45
N SER A 63 7.39 10.74 3.55
CA SER A 63 5.95 10.96 3.54
C SER A 63 5.31 10.49 4.84
N ALA A 64 4.42 11.29 5.43
CA ALA A 64 3.54 10.87 6.52
C ALA A 64 2.69 9.67 6.07
N SER A 65 3.08 8.47 6.51
CA SER A 65 2.33 7.23 6.29
C SER A 65 1.65 6.78 7.58
N GLN A 66 0.45 6.24 7.45
CA GLN A 66 -0.32 5.66 8.53
C GLN A 66 -0.59 4.21 8.14
N SER A 67 -0.33 3.24 9.02
CA SER A 67 -0.53 1.83 8.71
C SER A 67 -1.31 1.13 9.81
N VAL A 68 -2.19 0.22 9.41
CA VAL A 68 -3.08 -0.52 10.30
C VAL A 68 -3.28 -1.93 9.78
N GLU A 69 -3.27 -2.90 10.70
CA GLU A 69 -3.71 -4.26 10.44
C GLU A 69 -5.22 -4.43 10.71
N ILE A 70 -5.94 -5.03 9.76
CA ILE A 70 -7.37 -5.35 9.81
C ILE A 70 -7.51 -6.88 9.68
N PRO A 71 -7.86 -7.60 10.75
CA PRO A 71 -8.10 -9.04 10.67
C PRO A 71 -9.24 -9.35 9.68
N PHE A 72 -9.07 -10.35 8.81
CA PHE A 72 -10.11 -10.81 7.89
C PHE A 72 -10.66 -12.17 8.31
N ASP A 73 -9.75 -13.12 8.52
CA ASP A 73 -9.98 -14.45 9.07
C ASP A 73 -8.63 -15.02 9.55
N ASN A 74 -8.57 -16.33 9.79
CA ASN A 74 -7.35 -17.00 10.21
C ASN A 74 -6.45 -17.39 9.00
N GLN A 75 -6.73 -16.93 7.77
CA GLN A 75 -5.82 -16.97 6.59
C GLN A 75 -5.22 -15.64 6.23
N TYR A 76 -5.93 -14.55 6.51
CA TYR A 76 -5.53 -13.23 6.04
C TYR A 76 -5.74 -12.16 7.10
N THR A 77 -4.74 -11.29 7.19
CA THR A 77 -4.82 -9.96 7.78
C THR A 77 -4.56 -8.97 6.66
N LEU A 78 -5.42 -7.97 6.52
CA LEU A 78 -5.19 -6.87 5.59
C LEU A 78 -4.28 -5.84 6.27
N VAL A 79 -3.23 -5.42 5.59
CA VAL A 79 -2.42 -4.28 6.01
C VAL A 79 -2.82 -3.09 5.15
N ALA A 80 -3.58 -2.17 5.74
CA ALA A 80 -3.97 -0.92 5.08
C ALA A 80 -2.96 0.17 5.43
N THR A 81 -2.41 0.83 4.43
CA THR A 81 -1.45 1.93 4.57
C THR A 81 -1.93 3.14 3.79
N LEU A 82 -2.21 4.23 4.48
CA LEU A 82 -2.56 5.51 3.88
C LEU A 82 -1.31 6.39 3.85
N THR A 83 -0.85 6.76 2.67
CA THR A 83 0.36 7.56 2.47
C THR A 83 -0.01 8.88 1.81
N ALA A 84 0.38 9.99 2.44
CA ALA A 84 0.27 11.30 1.79
C ALA A 84 1.35 11.42 0.70
N GLU A 85 0.97 11.78 -0.52
CA GLU A 85 1.94 12.11 -1.56
C GLU A 85 2.65 13.43 -1.17
N THR A 86 3.95 13.35 -0.97
CA THR A 86 4.79 14.55 -0.82
C THR A 86 5.19 15.06 -2.20
N ALA A 87 5.30 16.38 -2.35
CA ALA A 87 6.07 16.96 -3.45
C ALA A 87 7.48 16.33 -3.41
N ALA A 88 7.98 15.87 -4.55
CA ALA A 88 9.28 15.21 -4.63
C ALA A 88 10.36 16.15 -4.08
N ALA A 89 11.27 15.62 -3.25
CA ALA A 89 12.50 16.32 -2.94
C ALA A 89 13.28 16.54 -4.26
N GLN A 90 13.79 17.75 -4.46
CA GLN A 90 14.55 18.14 -5.65
C GLN A 90 15.69 17.15 -5.92
N GLY A 91 15.43 16.20 -6.83
CA GLY A 91 16.48 15.46 -7.50
C GLY A 91 17.01 16.34 -8.61
N LEU A 92 18.28 16.74 -8.54
CA LEU A 92 18.98 17.39 -9.64
C LEU A 92 18.85 16.53 -10.90
N LYS A 93 17.90 16.85 -11.77
CA LYS A 93 17.83 16.34 -13.13
C LYS A 93 18.09 17.49 -14.08
N ALA A 94 19.27 17.42 -14.72
CA ALA A 94 19.59 18.20 -15.89
C ALA A 94 18.56 17.86 -17.00
N SER A 95 17.69 18.81 -17.29
CA SER A 95 16.88 18.82 -18.50
C SER A 95 17.05 20.21 -19.11
N ASN A 96 17.53 20.24 -20.35
CA ASN A 96 17.83 21.44 -21.12
C ASN A 96 16.68 22.46 -21.07
N ARG A 97 16.80 23.49 -20.24
CA ARG A 97 16.14 24.78 -20.41
C ARG A 97 17.15 25.87 -20.14
N ALA A 98 17.39 26.69 -21.17
CA ALA A 98 18.26 27.84 -21.07
C ALA A 98 17.70 28.85 -20.06
N ALA A 99 18.56 29.20 -19.10
CA ALA A 99 18.63 30.37 -18.21
C ALA A 99 17.46 31.38 -18.30
N THR A 100 16.71 31.66 -17.24
CA THR A 100 17.15 32.18 -15.92
C THR A 100 15.96 32.14 -14.95
N VAL A 101 16.27 32.11 -13.65
CA VAL A 101 15.39 32.05 -12.44
C VAL A 101 14.57 30.76 -12.24
N SER A 102 15.18 29.84 -11.49
CA SER A 102 14.53 28.76 -10.74
C SER A 102 13.70 29.36 -9.60
N THR A 103 12.38 29.31 -9.70
CA THR A 103 11.46 29.46 -8.56
C THR A 103 10.91 28.09 -8.17
N GLY A 104 11.69 27.35 -7.39
CA GLY A 104 11.24 26.89 -6.06
C GLY A 104 10.11 25.88 -5.90
N THR A 105 9.47 25.33 -6.93
CA THR A 105 8.52 24.20 -6.82
C THR A 105 8.56 23.38 -8.10
N ASP A 106 8.58 22.04 -8.01
CA ASP A 106 8.32 21.18 -9.17
C ASP A 106 6.85 21.39 -9.59
N GLN A 107 6.61 22.40 -10.43
CA GLN A 107 5.29 22.73 -10.96
C GLN A 107 4.80 21.55 -11.82
N LYS A 108 3.80 20.80 -11.34
CA LYS A 108 3.06 19.90 -12.22
C LYS A 108 2.13 20.77 -13.05
N ALA A 109 2.35 20.82 -14.36
CA ALA A 109 1.48 21.55 -15.28
C ALA A 109 0.01 21.13 -15.06
N LEU A 110 -0.91 22.08 -15.15
CA LEU A 110 -2.34 21.77 -15.19
C LEU A 110 -2.62 20.72 -16.27
N LYS A 111 -3.53 19.78 -16.01
CA LYS A 111 -3.91 18.77 -17.00
C LYS A 111 -4.46 19.45 -18.26
N GLN A 112 -4.02 18.99 -19.44
CA GLN A 112 -4.54 19.49 -20.72
C GLN A 112 -6.08 19.36 -20.78
N GLY A 113 -6.74 20.38 -21.32
CA GLY A 113 -8.20 20.48 -21.39
C GLY A 113 -8.87 21.02 -20.13
N THR A 114 -8.10 21.34 -19.08
CA THR A 114 -8.64 21.99 -17.87
C THR A 114 -8.99 23.45 -18.18
N VAL A 115 -10.23 23.83 -17.93
CA VAL A 115 -10.68 25.22 -17.99
C VAL A 115 -10.30 25.91 -16.68
N TYR A 116 -9.75 27.12 -16.78
CA TYR A 116 -9.42 27.93 -15.63
C TYR A 116 -9.77 29.40 -15.89
N TYR A 117 -10.15 30.10 -14.82
CA TYR A 117 -10.51 31.51 -14.83
C TYR A 117 -9.43 32.35 -14.15
N VAL A 118 -9.20 33.55 -14.70
CA VAL A 118 -8.32 34.57 -14.14
C VAL A 118 -9.18 35.78 -13.82
N ALA A 119 -9.59 35.91 -12.56
CA ALA A 119 -10.31 37.07 -12.06
C ALA A 119 -9.32 38.15 -11.61
N ILE A 120 -9.58 39.38 -12.03
CA ILE A 120 -8.65 40.50 -11.88
C ILE A 120 -9.27 41.52 -10.93
N PHE A 121 -8.57 41.81 -9.85
CA PHE A 121 -8.92 42.85 -8.89
C PHE A 121 -7.87 43.95 -8.92
N ASP A 122 -8.27 45.21 -8.86
CA ASP A 122 -7.33 46.33 -8.78
C ASP A 122 -6.71 46.48 -7.38
N ALA A 123 -5.87 47.51 -7.22
CA ALA A 123 -5.19 47.79 -5.96
C ALA A 123 -6.13 48.12 -4.79
N ALA A 124 -7.37 48.56 -5.07
CA ALA A 124 -8.40 48.79 -4.05
C ALA A 124 -9.20 47.52 -3.72
N GLY A 125 -8.92 46.41 -4.44
CA GLY A 125 -9.64 45.15 -4.33
C GLY A 125 -10.97 45.15 -5.09
N ASP A 126 -11.20 46.11 -5.99
CA ASP A 126 -12.41 46.15 -6.80
C ASP A 126 -12.28 45.21 -8.00
N TYR A 127 -13.31 44.39 -8.23
CA TYR A 127 -13.35 43.46 -9.35
C TYR A 127 -13.41 44.21 -10.69
N LYS A 128 -12.48 43.89 -11.60
CA LYS A 128 -12.45 44.44 -12.96
C LYS A 128 -13.14 43.51 -13.95
N GLU A 129 -12.60 42.31 -14.12
CA GLU A 129 -13.07 41.33 -15.08
C GLU A 129 -12.53 39.93 -14.80
N THR A 130 -13.08 38.93 -15.51
CA THR A 130 -12.59 37.56 -15.52
C THR A 130 -12.24 37.15 -16.95
N LYS A 131 -11.04 36.61 -17.15
CA LYS A 131 -10.64 35.96 -18.40
C LYS A 131 -10.76 34.44 -18.25
N SER A 132 -11.12 33.75 -19.33
CA SER A 132 -11.28 32.29 -19.35
C SER A 132 -10.29 31.67 -20.33
N PHE A 133 -9.62 30.60 -19.91
CA PHE A 133 -8.63 29.89 -20.71
C PHE A 133 -8.83 28.37 -20.60
N THR A 134 -8.26 27.64 -21.55
CA THR A 134 -8.21 26.18 -21.52
C THR A 134 -6.76 25.73 -21.64
N GLN A 135 -6.30 24.90 -20.71
CA GLN A 135 -4.91 24.44 -20.69
C GLN A 135 -4.57 23.60 -21.93
N GLY A 136 -3.51 23.99 -22.64
CA GLY A 136 -3.07 23.33 -23.88
C GLY A 136 -3.90 23.66 -25.12
N ASN A 137 -4.71 24.74 -25.08
CA ASN A 137 -5.40 25.27 -26.24
C ASN A 137 -5.25 26.81 -26.33
N GLY A 138 -4.84 27.32 -27.49
CA GLY A 138 -4.71 28.75 -27.77
C GLY A 138 -3.55 29.46 -27.06
N THR A 139 -3.43 30.76 -27.32
CA THR A 139 -2.50 31.66 -26.62
C THR A 139 -3.05 32.04 -25.25
N GLN A 140 -2.24 31.88 -24.20
CA GLN A 140 -2.60 32.24 -22.82
C GLN A 140 -2.13 33.66 -22.47
N ASP A 141 -2.31 34.57 -23.43
CA ASP A 141 -1.90 35.97 -23.35
C ASP A 141 -3.16 36.85 -23.35
N PHE A 142 -3.18 37.90 -22.52
CA PHE A 142 -4.23 38.93 -22.55
C PHE A 142 -3.67 40.33 -22.28
N ALA A 143 -4.30 41.34 -22.88
CA ALA A 143 -3.94 42.74 -22.66
C ALA A 143 -4.62 43.29 -21.40
N ILE A 144 -3.92 44.15 -20.65
CA ILE A 144 -4.44 44.87 -19.49
C ILE A 144 -3.61 46.15 -19.27
N GLU A 145 -4.22 47.20 -18.71
CA GLU A 145 -3.50 48.43 -18.38
C GLU A 145 -2.40 48.21 -17.33
N LYS A 146 -1.35 49.02 -17.38
CA LYS A 146 -0.30 49.01 -16.36
C LYS A 146 -0.87 49.36 -14.99
N GLY A 147 -0.39 48.68 -13.95
CA GLY A 147 -0.90 48.90 -12.60
C GLY A 147 -0.67 47.72 -11.67
N LYS A 148 -1.08 47.89 -10.42
CA LYS A 148 -1.03 46.85 -9.39
C LYS A 148 -2.37 46.14 -9.31
N TYR A 149 -2.33 44.82 -9.36
CA TYR A 149 -3.50 43.97 -9.34
C TYR A 149 -3.32 42.79 -8.39
N THR A 150 -4.44 42.18 -8.01
CA THR A 150 -4.48 40.83 -7.46
C THR A 150 -5.16 39.94 -8.49
N PHE A 151 -4.40 38.98 -9.02
CA PHE A 151 -4.93 37.95 -9.92
C PHE A 151 -5.38 36.75 -9.08
N VAL A 152 -6.67 36.46 -9.12
CA VAL A 152 -7.25 35.24 -8.53
C VAL A 152 -7.47 34.24 -9.64
N ILE A 153 -6.70 33.16 -9.61
CA ILE A 153 -6.70 32.13 -10.65
C ILE A 153 -7.30 30.87 -10.06
N TYR A 154 -8.33 30.33 -10.69
CA TYR A 154 -9.02 29.15 -10.19
C TYR A 154 -9.45 28.22 -11.30
N ALA A 155 -9.43 26.93 -10.97
CA ALA A 155 -9.73 25.84 -11.89
C ALA A 155 -10.53 24.77 -11.18
N SER A 156 -11.12 23.89 -11.97
CA SER A 156 -11.83 22.70 -11.52
C SER A 156 -11.43 21.53 -12.40
N GLY A 157 -11.77 20.31 -11.99
CA GLY A 157 -11.63 19.12 -12.81
C GLY A 157 -12.24 19.28 -14.22
N THR A 158 -11.82 18.42 -15.14
CA THR A 158 -12.25 18.45 -16.55
C THR A 158 -13.79 18.46 -16.67
N ASN A 159 -14.33 19.34 -17.52
CA ASN A 159 -15.77 19.50 -17.78
C ASN A 159 -16.62 19.93 -16.57
N LYS A 160 -16.03 20.59 -15.56
CA LYS A 160 -16.75 21.15 -14.42
C LYS A 160 -16.98 22.65 -14.60
N THR A 161 -18.12 23.14 -14.10
CA THR A 161 -18.45 24.57 -14.14
C THR A 161 -17.73 25.32 -13.02
N LEU A 162 -17.15 26.45 -13.40
CA LEU A 162 -16.49 27.38 -12.48
C LEU A 162 -17.47 28.45 -12.00
N PRO A 163 -17.39 28.89 -10.73
CA PRO A 163 -18.15 30.04 -10.23
C PRO A 163 -17.82 31.31 -11.01
N SER A 164 -18.78 32.23 -11.13
CA SER A 164 -18.58 33.57 -11.68
C SER A 164 -18.58 34.63 -10.59
N ILE A 165 -17.86 35.73 -10.80
CA ILE A 165 -17.84 36.89 -9.90
C ILE A 165 -18.74 37.98 -10.48
N ALA A 166 -19.66 38.49 -9.67
CA ALA A 166 -20.58 39.54 -10.10
C ALA A 166 -19.85 40.89 -10.27
N PRO A 167 -20.22 41.70 -11.28
CA PRO A 167 -19.73 43.08 -11.41
C PRO A 167 -19.95 43.89 -10.12
N GLY A 168 -18.98 44.74 -9.77
CA GLY A 168 -19.04 45.57 -8.55
C GLY A 168 -18.66 44.85 -7.25
N SER A 169 -18.32 43.55 -7.30
CA SER A 169 -17.82 42.82 -6.14
C SER A 169 -16.44 43.33 -5.69
N LYS A 170 -16.16 43.22 -4.38
CA LYS A 170 -14.82 43.43 -3.82
C LYS A 170 -14.19 42.09 -3.44
N LEU A 171 -12.87 41.96 -3.60
CA LEU A 171 -12.12 40.73 -3.29
C LEU A 171 -12.46 40.17 -1.91
N ASN A 172 -12.56 41.04 -0.90
CA ASN A 172 -12.85 40.67 0.49
C ASN A 172 -14.33 40.28 0.76
N THR A 173 -15.19 40.36 -0.25
CA THR A 173 -16.62 40.00 -0.15
C THR A 173 -17.00 38.76 -0.96
N VAL A 174 -16.12 38.30 -1.85
CA VAL A 174 -16.44 37.16 -2.72
C VAL A 174 -16.30 35.85 -1.96
N ASN A 175 -17.38 35.07 -1.97
CA ASN A 175 -17.44 33.71 -1.44
C ASN A 175 -18.02 32.78 -2.51
N PHE A 176 -17.27 31.77 -2.94
CA PHE A 176 -17.76 30.74 -3.84
C PHE A 176 -18.50 29.68 -3.04
N ALA A 177 -19.82 29.70 -3.09
CA ALA A 177 -20.66 28.84 -2.29
C ALA A 177 -20.98 27.49 -2.96
N GLY A 178 -21.19 26.46 -2.14
CA GLY A 178 -21.81 25.21 -2.58
C GLY A 178 -20.93 24.32 -3.47
N LEU A 179 -19.61 24.38 -3.35
CA LEU A 179 -18.70 23.56 -4.15
C LEU A 179 -18.70 22.11 -3.66
N THR A 180 -18.98 21.17 -4.56
CA THR A 180 -18.99 19.73 -4.28
C THR A 180 -17.62 19.11 -4.55
N ALA A 181 -17.33 17.99 -3.88
CA ALA A 181 -16.02 17.35 -3.92
C ALA A 181 -15.54 16.97 -5.33
N ASP A 182 -16.47 16.54 -6.20
CA ASP A 182 -16.20 16.15 -7.59
C ASP A 182 -15.74 17.31 -8.48
N LYS A 183 -15.84 18.56 -8.01
CA LYS A 183 -15.30 19.71 -8.73
C LYS A 183 -13.78 19.78 -8.70
N ASP A 184 -13.11 19.17 -7.71
CA ASP A 184 -11.67 19.31 -7.50
C ASP A 184 -11.21 20.78 -7.64
N PHE A 185 -11.73 21.64 -6.77
CA PHE A 185 -11.51 23.08 -6.90
C PHE A 185 -10.07 23.44 -6.52
N MET A 186 -9.41 24.21 -7.39
CA MET A 186 -8.05 24.66 -7.22
C MET A 186 -7.99 26.19 -7.27
N LEU A 187 -7.13 26.80 -6.45
CA LEU A 187 -7.07 28.26 -6.29
C LEU A 187 -5.63 28.76 -6.11
N ALA A 188 -5.31 29.89 -6.72
CA ALA A 188 -4.13 30.70 -6.45
C ALA A 188 -4.52 32.18 -6.40
N GLN A 189 -3.83 32.95 -5.56
CA GLN A 189 -3.94 34.41 -5.52
C GLN A 189 -2.55 35.01 -5.64
N VAL A 190 -2.36 35.86 -6.64
CA VAL A 190 -1.06 36.44 -6.97
C VAL A 190 -1.18 37.96 -7.05
N PRO A 191 -0.67 38.69 -6.04
CA PRO A 191 -0.41 40.11 -6.17
C PRO A 191 0.65 40.32 -7.25
N PHE A 192 0.37 41.15 -8.25
CA PHE A 192 1.23 41.32 -9.41
C PHE A 192 1.15 42.74 -9.95
N GLU A 193 2.29 43.28 -10.36
CA GLU A 193 2.40 44.60 -10.98
C GLU A 193 2.66 44.45 -12.47
N VAL A 194 1.69 44.88 -13.28
CA VAL A 194 1.78 44.89 -14.73
C VAL A 194 2.58 46.11 -15.18
N LYS A 195 3.69 45.86 -15.88
CA LYS A 195 4.57 46.87 -16.48
C LYS A 195 4.35 46.93 -17.99
N ASP A 196 4.89 47.95 -18.65
CA ASP A 196 4.86 48.02 -20.11
C ASP A 196 5.53 46.78 -20.76
N GLY A 197 5.02 46.38 -21.93
CA GLY A 197 5.48 45.19 -22.64
C GLY A 197 4.84 43.88 -22.14
N GLN A 198 5.51 42.74 -22.38
CA GLN A 198 5.02 41.42 -21.98
C GLN A 198 5.46 41.07 -20.56
N ASN A 199 4.50 40.71 -19.71
CA ASN A 199 4.68 40.31 -18.33
C ASN A 199 4.38 38.82 -18.19
N LEU A 200 5.20 38.08 -17.43
CA LEU A 200 4.96 36.67 -17.15
C LEU A 200 4.35 36.50 -15.76
N LEU A 201 3.12 35.98 -15.68
CA LEU A 201 2.44 35.66 -14.43
C LEU A 201 2.57 34.16 -14.15
N ASN A 202 3.34 33.81 -13.13
CA ASN A 202 3.48 32.44 -12.65
C ASN A 202 2.48 32.18 -11.51
N ALA A 203 1.74 31.08 -11.57
CA ALA A 203 0.86 30.67 -10.47
C ALA A 203 0.79 29.16 -10.34
N ASP A 204 0.82 28.67 -9.10
CA ASP A 204 0.56 27.27 -8.76
C ASP A 204 -0.76 27.17 -8.02
N LEU A 205 -1.77 26.57 -8.66
CA LEU A 205 -3.08 26.41 -8.06
C LEU A 205 -3.03 25.30 -7.02
N ALA A 206 -3.40 25.63 -5.79
CA ALA A 206 -3.52 24.66 -4.71
C ALA A 206 -4.85 23.92 -4.82
N HIS A 207 -4.82 22.59 -4.84
CA HIS A 207 -6.02 21.78 -4.64
C HIS A 207 -6.58 22.08 -3.24
N LEU A 208 -7.86 22.42 -3.15
CA LEU A 208 -8.51 22.69 -1.86
C LEU A 208 -9.20 21.45 -1.28
N PHE A 209 -9.50 20.46 -2.12
CA PHE A 209 -10.14 19.22 -1.73
C PHE A 209 -9.15 18.07 -1.66
N THR A 210 -9.46 17.09 -0.82
CA THR A 210 -8.61 15.91 -0.60
C THR A 210 -8.84 14.92 -1.72
N GLN A 211 -7.77 14.36 -2.29
CA GLN A 211 -7.86 13.28 -3.27
C GLN A 211 -7.36 11.98 -2.63
N VAL A 212 -8.09 10.88 -2.81
CA VAL A 212 -7.69 9.56 -2.35
C VAL A 212 -7.83 8.55 -3.48
N THR A 213 -6.78 7.75 -3.68
CA THR A 213 -6.79 6.57 -4.56
C THR A 213 -6.61 5.31 -3.73
N LEU A 214 -7.24 4.22 -4.17
CA LEU A 214 -7.17 2.92 -3.51
C LEU A 214 -6.46 1.92 -4.42
N LYS A 215 -5.54 1.16 -3.84
CA LYS A 215 -4.97 -0.06 -4.41
C LYS A 215 -5.13 -1.19 -3.41
N PHE A 216 -5.77 -2.28 -3.82
CA PHE A 216 -5.77 -3.55 -3.10
C PHE A 216 -4.88 -4.53 -3.84
N ASP A 217 -3.86 -5.07 -3.19
CA ASP A 217 -2.88 -5.98 -3.77
C ASP A 217 -2.84 -7.31 -2.99
N ALA A 218 -3.44 -8.34 -3.60
CA ALA A 218 -3.47 -9.71 -3.09
C ALA A 218 -2.41 -10.61 -3.75
N SER A 219 -1.61 -10.07 -4.69
CA SER A 219 -0.77 -10.87 -5.61
C SER A 219 0.19 -11.86 -4.95
N GLN A 220 0.64 -11.56 -3.73
CA GLN A 220 1.56 -12.42 -2.98
C GLN A 220 0.88 -13.68 -2.40
N LEU A 221 -0.41 -13.62 -2.09
CA LEU A 221 -1.07 -14.62 -1.25
C LEU A 221 -2.35 -15.21 -1.84
N GLY A 222 -2.81 -14.70 -2.98
CA GLY A 222 -3.98 -15.21 -3.69
C GLY A 222 -4.60 -14.18 -4.62
N SER A 223 -5.92 -14.24 -4.74
CA SER A 223 -6.72 -13.25 -5.47
C SER A 223 -7.95 -12.86 -4.65
N VAL A 224 -8.41 -11.64 -4.86
CA VAL A 224 -9.69 -11.17 -4.35
C VAL A 224 -10.78 -11.72 -5.25
N SER A 225 -11.70 -12.49 -4.69
CA SER A 225 -12.84 -13.05 -5.40
C SER A 225 -13.95 -12.01 -5.61
N SER A 226 -14.15 -11.12 -4.63
CA SER A 226 -15.06 -9.98 -4.78
C SER A 226 -14.74 -8.84 -3.80
N ILE A 227 -15.03 -7.60 -4.21
CA ILE A 227 -15.27 -6.43 -3.37
C ILE A 227 -16.56 -5.80 -3.91
N ALA A 228 -17.63 -5.82 -3.12
CA ALA A 228 -18.91 -5.25 -3.52
C ALA A 228 -18.89 -3.72 -3.55
N GLY A 229 -18.06 -3.08 -2.72
CA GLY A 229 -17.86 -1.64 -2.74
C GLY A 229 -16.80 -1.19 -1.75
N ALA A 230 -16.36 0.06 -1.88
CA ALA A 230 -15.44 0.69 -0.95
C ALA A 230 -15.85 2.16 -0.76
N THR A 231 -15.75 2.67 0.47
CA THR A 231 -16.08 4.08 0.78
C THR A 231 -15.06 4.71 1.72
N ILE A 232 -14.92 6.04 1.63
CA ILE A 232 -14.13 6.86 2.55
C ILE A 232 -15.00 7.98 3.16
N ALA A 233 -14.79 8.26 4.44
CA ALA A 233 -15.50 9.29 5.20
C ALA A 233 -14.53 10.02 6.15
N PRO A 234 -14.86 11.24 6.63
CA PRO A 234 -16.04 12.04 6.28
C PRO A 234 -15.87 12.83 4.96
N SER A 235 -16.97 13.15 4.29
CA SER A 235 -17.03 14.15 3.21
C SER A 235 -18.27 15.00 3.38
N SER A 236 -18.11 16.31 3.48
CA SER A 236 -19.21 17.27 3.63
C SER A 236 -19.98 17.40 2.32
N ALA A 237 -21.29 17.68 2.38
CA ALA A 237 -22.09 17.80 1.15
C ALA A 237 -21.58 18.91 0.21
N ALA A 238 -21.10 20.02 0.78
CA ALA A 238 -20.51 21.12 0.04
C ALA A 238 -19.45 21.88 0.85
N VAL A 239 -18.70 22.74 0.17
CA VAL A 239 -17.73 23.66 0.75
C VAL A 239 -17.88 25.05 0.13
N ASP A 240 -17.83 26.06 0.99
CA ASP A 240 -17.72 27.46 0.58
C ASP A 240 -16.26 27.91 0.65
N VAL A 241 -15.82 28.69 -0.33
CA VAL A 241 -14.44 29.19 -0.45
C VAL A 241 -14.43 30.72 -0.45
N SER A 242 -13.86 31.32 0.60
CA SER A 242 -13.66 32.77 0.68
C SER A 242 -12.44 33.19 -0.15
N LEU A 243 -12.61 34.15 -1.06
CA LEU A 243 -11.48 34.72 -1.79
C LEU A 243 -10.68 35.74 -0.97
N THR A 244 -11.07 36.04 0.26
CA THR A 244 -10.25 36.93 1.11
C THR A 244 -8.94 36.26 1.51
N ASN A 245 -8.98 34.96 1.78
CA ASN A 245 -7.87 34.22 2.38
C ASN A 245 -7.84 32.73 1.99
N GLY A 246 -8.71 32.28 1.08
CA GLY A 246 -8.84 30.87 0.70
C GLY A 246 -9.47 29.99 1.79
N ALA A 247 -10.10 30.57 2.82
CA ALA A 247 -10.71 29.79 3.89
C ALA A 247 -11.86 28.92 3.38
N LEU A 248 -11.90 27.69 3.89
CA LEU A 248 -12.92 26.69 3.58
C LEU A 248 -13.96 26.62 4.69
N THR A 249 -15.24 26.71 4.33
CA THR A 249 -16.35 26.45 5.25
C THR A 249 -17.09 25.20 4.79
N PHE A 250 -17.06 24.15 5.59
CA PHE A 250 -17.67 22.86 5.27
C PHE A 250 -19.15 22.86 5.64
N ILE A 251 -20.02 22.54 4.67
CA ILE A 251 -21.48 22.67 4.81
C ILE A 251 -22.18 21.31 4.63
N GLY A 252 -23.19 21.08 5.48
CA GLY A 252 -24.05 19.90 5.44
C GLY A 252 -23.51 18.71 6.23
N ALA A 253 -24.30 17.65 6.28
CA ALA A 253 -23.92 16.41 6.97
C ALA A 253 -22.76 15.73 6.25
N ALA A 254 -21.79 15.25 7.03
CA ALA A 254 -20.69 14.44 6.53
C ALA A 254 -21.18 13.04 6.16
N ASN A 255 -20.93 12.62 4.92
CA ASN A 255 -21.32 11.31 4.39
C ASN A 255 -20.11 10.57 3.81
N PRO A 256 -20.16 9.23 3.73
CA PRO A 256 -19.18 8.46 2.98
C PRO A 256 -19.26 8.73 1.47
N VAL A 257 -18.11 8.75 0.80
CA VAL A 257 -18.00 8.81 -0.66
C VAL A 257 -17.47 7.47 -1.16
N ALA A 258 -18.08 6.92 -2.20
CA ALA A 258 -17.67 5.66 -2.79
C ALA A 258 -16.41 5.82 -3.65
N PHE A 259 -15.49 4.88 -3.52
CA PHE A 259 -14.43 4.69 -4.51
C PHE A 259 -15.03 4.06 -5.77
N ASN A 260 -14.71 4.60 -6.94
CA ASN A 260 -14.97 3.92 -8.20
C ASN A 260 -13.88 2.88 -8.47
N LEU A 261 -14.15 1.61 -8.17
CA LEU A 261 -13.20 0.52 -8.40
C LEU A 261 -13.18 0.14 -9.88
N LYS A 262 -12.00 0.12 -10.50
CA LYS A 262 -11.81 -0.27 -11.92
C LYS A 262 -12.09 -1.75 -12.16
N ASN A 263 -11.94 -2.54 -11.11
CA ASN A 263 -12.24 -3.96 -11.07
C ASN A 263 -12.65 -4.33 -9.64
N THR A 264 -13.47 -5.36 -9.48
CA THR A 264 -13.97 -5.81 -8.16
C THR A 264 -13.42 -7.17 -7.76
N ASN A 265 -12.58 -7.78 -8.60
CA ASN A 265 -11.91 -9.06 -8.36
C ASN A 265 -10.54 -9.07 -9.04
N GLY A 266 -9.72 -10.08 -8.73
CA GLY A 266 -8.37 -10.26 -9.28
C GLY A 266 -7.26 -10.13 -8.24
N THR A 267 -6.01 -10.17 -8.70
CA THR A 267 -4.83 -10.07 -7.82
C THR A 267 -4.51 -8.64 -7.41
N VAL A 268 -4.85 -7.66 -8.25
CA VAL A 268 -4.72 -6.24 -7.97
C VAL A 268 -6.00 -5.53 -8.36
N ILE A 269 -6.58 -4.76 -7.43
CA ILE A 269 -7.75 -3.89 -7.65
C ILE A 269 -7.32 -2.45 -7.46
N ASN A 270 -7.64 -1.59 -8.42
CA ASN A 270 -7.35 -0.16 -8.34
C ASN A 270 -8.66 0.65 -8.40
N SER A 271 -8.67 1.83 -7.78
CA SER A 271 -9.74 2.81 -8.00
C SER A 271 -9.34 3.90 -9.00
N ASP A 272 -10.34 4.64 -9.46
CA ASP A 272 -10.13 6.01 -9.93
C ASP A 272 -9.80 6.94 -8.76
N SER A 273 -9.43 8.17 -9.09
CA SER A 273 -9.30 9.25 -8.10
C SER A 273 -10.65 9.58 -7.47
N THR A 274 -10.72 9.53 -6.15
CA THR A 274 -11.89 9.91 -5.38
C THR A 274 -11.60 11.22 -4.65
N TYR A 275 -12.47 12.21 -4.79
CA TYR A 275 -12.33 13.50 -4.11
C TYR A 275 -13.30 13.59 -2.95
N ILE A 276 -12.83 14.15 -1.84
CA ILE A 276 -13.64 14.40 -0.64
C ILE A 276 -13.43 15.82 -0.10
N THR A 277 -14.47 16.32 0.53
CA THR A 277 -14.56 17.63 1.19
C THR A 277 -14.55 17.45 2.70
N THR A 278 -13.36 17.16 3.22
CA THR A 278 -13.16 16.92 4.66
C THR A 278 -12.41 18.08 5.31
N ALA A 279 -12.88 18.52 6.48
CA ALA A 279 -12.05 19.28 7.40
C ALA A 279 -10.89 18.39 7.89
N ALA A 280 -9.84 18.99 8.45
CA ALA A 280 -8.77 18.22 9.08
C ALA A 280 -9.35 17.36 10.22
N THR A 281 -9.11 16.06 10.17
CA THR A 281 -9.69 15.10 11.13
C THR A 281 -8.73 13.94 11.38
N THR A 282 -8.79 13.35 12.56
CA THR A 282 -8.11 12.11 12.93
C THR A 282 -9.04 10.90 12.95
N ASN A 283 -10.32 11.12 12.62
CA ASN A 283 -11.39 10.13 12.71
C ASN A 283 -11.89 9.69 11.33
N GLY A 284 -11.04 9.83 10.29
CA GLY A 284 -11.35 9.32 8.96
C GLY A 284 -11.64 7.82 9.01
N THR A 285 -12.57 7.35 8.18
CA THR A 285 -13.01 5.96 8.15
C THR A 285 -13.01 5.43 6.72
N ILE A 286 -12.49 4.21 6.54
CA ILE A 286 -12.53 3.45 5.29
C ILE A 286 -13.38 2.21 5.53
N VAL A 287 -14.28 1.93 4.59
CA VAL A 287 -15.13 0.73 4.60
C VAL A 287 -14.92 -0.02 3.29
N LEU A 288 -14.71 -1.33 3.38
CA LEU A 288 -14.79 -2.27 2.25
C LEU A 288 -16.00 -3.17 2.49
N SER A 289 -16.89 -3.26 1.51
CA SER A 289 -18.11 -4.07 1.58
C SER A 289 -17.95 -5.33 0.74
N GLY A 290 -18.47 -6.45 1.23
CA GLY A 290 -18.51 -7.72 0.49
C GLY A 290 -17.15 -8.23 0.02
N VAL A 291 -16.11 -8.08 0.85
CA VAL A 291 -14.77 -8.57 0.56
C VAL A 291 -14.74 -10.09 0.70
N SER A 292 -14.38 -10.77 -0.38
CA SER A 292 -14.12 -12.21 -0.43
C SER A 292 -12.73 -12.43 -1.03
N ILE A 293 -11.90 -13.22 -0.36
CA ILE A 293 -10.56 -13.59 -0.78
C ILE A 293 -10.53 -15.09 -1.01
N ALA A 294 -10.01 -15.54 -2.17
CA ALA A 294 -9.88 -16.96 -2.52
C ALA A 294 -11.17 -17.79 -2.31
N GLY A 295 -12.35 -17.20 -2.53
CA GLY A 295 -13.65 -17.86 -2.39
C GLY A 295 -14.20 -17.92 -0.96
N SER A 296 -13.55 -17.26 0.00
CA SER A 296 -14.07 -17.12 1.37
C SER A 296 -15.44 -16.43 1.42
N VAL A 297 -16.16 -16.62 2.53
CA VAL A 297 -17.43 -15.92 2.77
C VAL A 297 -17.20 -14.41 2.75
N ALA A 298 -18.04 -13.69 1.99
CA ALA A 298 -17.93 -12.24 1.86
C ALA A 298 -18.17 -11.53 3.20
N LYS A 299 -17.31 -10.55 3.54
CA LYS A 299 -17.39 -9.78 4.79
C LYS A 299 -17.27 -8.28 4.54
N ASN A 300 -17.88 -7.50 5.42
CA ASN A 300 -17.66 -6.06 5.47
C ASN A 300 -16.53 -5.75 6.45
N LEU A 301 -15.58 -4.92 6.02
CA LEU A 301 -14.43 -4.49 6.80
C LEU A 301 -14.52 -2.98 7.00
N THR A 302 -14.31 -2.51 8.22
CA THR A 302 -14.34 -1.08 8.55
C THR A 302 -13.13 -0.74 9.39
N LYS A 303 -12.45 0.35 9.04
CA LYS A 303 -11.38 0.90 9.86
C LYS A 303 -11.46 2.41 9.95
N GLY A 304 -11.58 2.91 11.18
CA GLY A 304 -11.47 4.33 11.52
C GLY A 304 -10.08 4.73 12.04
N GLY A 305 -9.91 6.02 12.34
CA GLY A 305 -8.68 6.58 12.93
C GLY A 305 -7.69 7.14 11.90
N TRP A 306 -8.14 7.43 10.68
CA TRP A 306 -7.29 7.97 9.62
C TRP A 306 -7.17 9.49 9.72
N ASN A 307 -5.95 10.00 9.52
CA ASN A 307 -5.71 11.44 9.51
C ASN A 307 -5.89 11.97 8.09
N LEU A 308 -6.95 12.74 7.87
CA LEU A 308 -7.26 13.35 6.60
C LEU A 308 -7.16 14.87 6.72
N LYS A 309 -6.61 15.50 5.69
CA LYS A 309 -6.47 16.96 5.61
C LYS A 309 -6.99 17.48 4.26
N PRO A 310 -7.63 18.67 4.25
CA PRO A 310 -8.02 19.34 3.01
C PRO A 310 -6.81 19.54 2.10
N GLY A 311 -7.02 19.42 0.79
CA GLY A 311 -6.02 19.70 -0.24
C GLY A 311 -4.85 18.71 -0.34
N VAL A 312 -4.81 17.66 0.50
CA VAL A 312 -3.77 16.63 0.44
C VAL A 312 -4.20 15.49 -0.47
N LYS A 313 -3.24 14.94 -1.23
CA LYS A 313 -3.43 13.72 -2.01
C LYS A 313 -2.91 12.51 -1.23
N TYR A 314 -3.71 11.47 -1.15
CA TYR A 314 -3.38 10.22 -0.48
C TYR A 314 -3.48 9.02 -1.41
N GLN A 315 -2.59 8.05 -1.20
CA GLN A 315 -2.69 6.70 -1.72
C GLN A 315 -2.99 5.76 -0.56
N LEU A 316 -4.08 5.00 -0.67
CA LEU A 316 -4.45 3.92 0.23
C LEU A 316 -4.03 2.58 -0.41
N ASP A 317 -2.98 1.97 0.13
CA ASP A 317 -2.52 0.65 -0.26
C ASP A 317 -3.00 -0.38 0.76
N ILE A 318 -3.66 -1.44 0.28
CA ILE A 318 -4.13 -2.55 1.09
C ILE A 318 -3.46 -3.81 0.58
N THR A 319 -2.68 -4.48 1.42
CA THR A 319 -2.02 -5.75 1.07
C THR A 319 -2.52 -6.89 1.95
N LEU A 320 -2.42 -8.12 1.45
CA LEU A 320 -2.66 -9.30 2.27
C LEU A 320 -1.39 -9.74 2.98
N LYS A 321 -1.56 -10.12 4.24
CA LYS A 321 -0.58 -10.80 5.09
C LYS A 321 -1.20 -12.09 5.60
N ARG A 322 -0.47 -13.20 5.63
CA ARG A 322 -0.96 -14.41 6.34
C ARG A 322 -0.92 -14.12 7.85
N PRO A 323 -1.96 -14.44 8.62
CA PRO A 323 -1.90 -14.44 10.06
C PRO A 323 -0.90 -15.52 10.44
N ILE A 324 -0.15 -15.19 11.46
CA ILE A 324 0.85 -16.08 12.01
C ILE A 324 0.26 -16.94 13.12
N ASP A 325 -1.03 -16.75 13.46
CA ASP A 325 -1.60 -17.34 14.67
C ASP A 325 -3.13 -17.63 14.65
N VAL A 326 -3.56 -18.46 15.60
CA VAL A 326 -4.97 -18.86 15.83
C VAL A 326 -5.22 -19.07 17.32
N ASN A 327 -6.35 -18.57 17.85
CA ASN A 327 -6.74 -18.80 19.24
C ASN A 327 -7.58 -20.09 19.36
N ILE A 328 -7.06 -21.07 20.08
CA ILE A 328 -7.75 -22.33 20.35
C ILE A 328 -7.15 -23.01 21.59
N GLY A 329 -7.95 -23.77 22.35
CA GLY A 329 -7.51 -24.35 23.60
C GLY A 329 -7.22 -23.31 24.70
N GLY A 330 -7.68 -22.06 24.52
CA GLY A 330 -7.37 -20.95 25.43
C GLY A 330 -6.00 -20.29 25.22
N SER A 331 -5.27 -20.64 24.16
CA SER A 331 -3.97 -20.05 23.82
C SER A 331 -3.92 -19.60 22.36
N THR A 332 -3.01 -18.67 22.05
CA THR A 332 -2.76 -18.20 20.68
C THR A 332 -1.58 -18.96 20.07
N TRP A 333 -1.87 -19.88 19.17
CA TRP A 333 -0.91 -20.80 18.54
C TRP A 333 -0.39 -20.27 17.22
N GLY A 334 0.88 -20.51 16.91
CA GLY A 334 1.46 -20.20 15.60
C GLY A 334 0.88 -21.08 14.49
N LEU A 335 0.51 -20.52 13.34
CA LEU A 335 -0.09 -21.29 12.23
C LEU A 335 0.93 -22.04 11.37
N GLY A 336 2.22 -21.68 11.44
CA GLY A 336 3.33 -22.43 10.84
C GLY A 336 4.22 -23.11 11.88
N ASN A 337 4.91 -24.19 11.47
CA ASN A 337 5.98 -24.78 12.27
C ASN A 337 7.18 -23.84 12.32
N LEU A 338 7.94 -23.88 13.42
CA LEU A 338 9.15 -23.08 13.57
C LEU A 338 10.19 -23.45 12.49
N VAL A 339 10.80 -22.43 11.90
CA VAL A 339 11.93 -22.57 10.98
C VAL A 339 13.09 -21.68 11.42
N TYR A 340 14.30 -22.13 11.12
CA TYR A 340 15.55 -21.42 11.31
C TYR A 340 16.27 -21.28 9.97
N ASN A 341 16.61 -20.04 9.61
CA ASN A 341 17.37 -19.78 8.40
C ASN A 341 18.88 -19.73 8.73
N PRO A 342 19.68 -20.73 8.33
CA PRO A 342 21.11 -20.78 8.67
C PRO A 342 21.93 -19.67 7.99
N ASN A 343 21.43 -19.07 6.90
CA ASN A 343 22.15 -18.00 6.19
C ASN A 343 21.98 -16.64 6.88
N THR A 344 20.85 -16.42 7.55
CA THR A 344 20.54 -15.14 8.23
C THR A 344 20.59 -15.23 9.75
N GLY A 345 20.61 -16.45 10.31
CA GLY A 345 20.55 -16.69 11.75
C GLY A 345 19.18 -16.38 12.37
N LYS A 346 18.13 -16.22 11.55
CA LYS A 346 16.80 -15.79 12.00
C LYS A 346 15.81 -16.93 12.13
N TYR A 347 14.89 -16.79 13.10
CA TYR A 347 13.74 -17.68 13.28
C TYR A 347 12.48 -17.06 12.69
N GLY A 348 11.59 -17.93 12.22
CA GLY A 348 10.27 -17.55 11.72
C GLY A 348 9.34 -18.76 11.69
N PHE A 349 8.21 -18.62 11.01
CA PHE A 349 7.27 -19.71 10.79
C PHE A 349 7.31 -20.16 9.33
N ALA A 350 7.12 -21.46 9.11
CA ALA A 350 7.06 -22.02 7.77
C ALA A 350 5.94 -21.36 6.95
N GLU A 351 6.18 -21.15 5.66
CA GLU A 351 5.31 -20.36 4.76
C GLU A 351 3.92 -20.99 4.52
N ALA A 352 3.77 -22.28 4.81
CA ALA A 352 2.51 -23.01 4.70
C ALA A 352 2.23 -23.83 5.97
N ASN A 353 0.96 -23.91 6.38
CA ASN A 353 0.56 -24.63 7.59
C ASN A 353 0.88 -26.13 7.54
N ASN A 354 1.04 -26.70 6.33
CA ASN A 354 1.43 -28.08 6.08
C ASN A 354 2.91 -28.30 5.76
N ALA A 355 3.74 -27.28 5.94
CA ALA A 355 5.19 -27.44 5.88
C ALA A 355 5.70 -28.02 7.21
N ALA A 356 6.68 -28.93 7.14
CA ALA A 356 7.22 -29.60 8.32
C ALA A 356 7.92 -28.65 9.30
N GLY A 357 8.48 -27.54 8.79
CA GLY A 357 9.41 -26.72 9.54
C GLY A 357 10.70 -27.47 9.83
N ASP A 358 11.44 -27.00 10.83
CA ASP A 358 12.63 -27.68 11.31
C ASP A 358 12.34 -28.53 12.55
N TYR A 359 13.22 -29.49 12.83
CA TYR A 359 13.12 -30.39 13.97
C TYR A 359 14.10 -29.97 15.05
N PHE A 360 13.66 -29.95 16.30
CA PHE A 360 14.47 -29.49 17.43
C PHE A 360 14.58 -30.58 18.48
N PHE A 361 15.78 -30.73 19.04
CA PHE A 361 15.99 -31.54 20.22
C PHE A 361 15.52 -30.77 21.46
N ALA A 362 15.08 -31.51 22.49
CA ALA A 362 14.74 -30.91 23.77
C ALA A 362 15.93 -30.14 24.35
N ASP A 363 15.69 -28.93 24.84
CA ASP A 363 16.70 -28.03 25.42
C ASP A 363 17.74 -27.48 24.44
N TYR A 364 17.46 -27.37 23.14
CA TYR A 364 18.39 -26.78 22.17
C TYR A 364 17.70 -25.73 21.31
N VAL A 365 18.44 -24.67 20.97
CA VAL A 365 17.89 -23.57 20.18
C VAL A 365 18.05 -23.76 18.67
N LEU A 366 19.10 -24.42 18.18
CA LEU A 366 19.29 -24.69 16.75
C LEU A 366 18.72 -26.06 16.36
N PRO A 367 18.17 -26.20 15.14
CA PRO A 367 17.52 -27.43 14.71
C PRO A 367 18.49 -28.60 14.51
N LYS A 368 17.96 -29.81 14.39
CA LYS A 368 18.68 -31.02 13.99
C LYS A 368 19.24 -30.84 12.59
N PHE A 369 20.55 -31.00 12.47
CA PHE A 369 21.21 -31.07 11.18
C PHE A 369 20.99 -32.46 10.55
N ILE A 370 20.50 -32.49 9.31
CA ILE A 370 20.41 -33.72 8.51
C ILE A 370 21.59 -33.77 7.55
N PRO A 371 22.54 -34.71 7.73
CA PRO A 371 23.73 -34.78 6.90
C PRO A 371 23.40 -35.16 5.46
N THR A 372 24.12 -34.55 4.51
CA THR A 372 24.12 -34.94 3.10
C THR A 372 24.94 -36.23 2.89
N SER A 373 24.76 -36.90 1.76
CA SER A 373 25.41 -38.19 1.43
C SER A 373 26.94 -38.17 1.45
N ASN A 374 27.57 -36.99 1.41
CA ASN A 374 29.02 -36.79 1.46
C ASN A 374 29.57 -36.53 2.88
N THR A 375 28.75 -36.65 3.92
CA THR A 375 29.19 -36.37 5.29
C THR A 375 30.02 -37.53 5.84
N LYS A 376 31.25 -37.24 6.27
CA LYS A 376 32.26 -38.24 6.69
C LYS A 376 31.85 -39.11 7.89
N ASP A 377 30.91 -38.64 8.72
CA ASP A 377 30.33 -39.40 9.82
C ASP A 377 28.86 -38.99 10.03
N PRO A 378 27.87 -39.74 9.51
CA PRO A 378 26.46 -39.41 9.68
C PRO A 378 25.93 -39.77 11.08
N TRP A 379 26.65 -40.54 11.90
CA TRP A 379 26.20 -41.01 13.21
C TRP A 379 26.29 -39.92 14.28
N ILE A 380 27.24 -38.99 14.16
CA ILE A 380 27.38 -37.85 15.10
C ILE A 380 26.14 -36.94 15.16
N TYR A 381 25.29 -36.95 14.13
CA TYR A 381 24.07 -36.12 14.05
C TYR A 381 22.83 -36.78 14.66
N GLN A 382 22.97 -37.98 15.21
CA GLN A 382 21.89 -38.68 15.91
C GLN A 382 21.70 -38.20 17.34
N THR A 383 22.72 -37.56 17.91
CA THR A 383 22.72 -37.03 19.28
C THR A 383 23.00 -35.53 19.26
N PRO A 384 22.25 -34.70 20.01
CA PRO A 384 22.52 -33.26 20.04
C PRO A 384 23.82 -32.95 20.78
N SER A 385 24.42 -31.80 20.47
CA SER A 385 25.49 -31.21 21.26
C SER A 385 25.40 -29.69 21.25
N ARG A 386 26.03 -29.00 22.22
CA ARG A 386 25.97 -27.53 22.31
C ARG A 386 26.67 -26.85 21.14
N GLU A 387 27.72 -27.48 20.62
CA GLU A 387 28.48 -26.99 19.47
C GLU A 387 27.66 -27.01 18.19
N ARG A 388 26.74 -27.97 18.04
CA ARG A 388 25.93 -28.16 16.82
C ARG A 388 24.53 -27.56 16.92
N ASN A 389 23.87 -27.79 18.05
CA ASN A 389 22.47 -27.45 18.26
C ASN A 389 22.31 -26.22 19.17
N GLY A 390 23.41 -25.56 19.53
CA GLY A 390 23.39 -24.31 20.27
C GLY A 390 23.12 -24.47 21.78
N ALA A 391 22.96 -23.33 22.44
CA ALA A 391 22.76 -23.24 23.88
C ALA A 391 21.42 -23.84 24.35
N ALA A 392 21.31 -24.02 25.67
CA ALA A 392 20.05 -24.39 26.32
C ALA A 392 19.01 -23.29 26.14
N GLY A 393 17.79 -23.63 25.74
CA GLY A 393 16.73 -22.63 25.65
C GLY A 393 15.52 -23.00 24.81
N ASP A 394 14.62 -22.03 24.76
CA ASP A 394 13.36 -22.06 24.01
C ASP A 394 13.58 -21.38 22.64
N PRO A 395 13.58 -22.12 21.53
CA PRO A 395 13.81 -21.56 20.20
C PRO A 395 12.68 -20.63 19.73
N CYS A 396 11.46 -20.77 20.27
CA CYS A 396 10.35 -19.87 19.92
C CYS A 396 10.60 -18.43 20.41
N LYS A 397 11.34 -18.24 21.51
CA LYS A 397 11.70 -16.89 22.01
C LYS A 397 12.63 -16.12 21.06
N LEU A 398 13.24 -16.82 20.11
CA LEU A 398 14.15 -16.23 19.13
C LEU A 398 13.44 -15.76 17.86
N VAL A 399 12.12 -15.95 17.77
CA VAL A 399 11.28 -15.34 16.71
C VAL A 399 11.18 -13.83 16.95
N ASP A 400 11.35 -13.05 15.88
CA ASP A 400 11.33 -11.58 15.92
C ASP A 400 10.11 -11.05 16.72
N GLY A 401 10.40 -10.16 17.68
CA GLY A 401 9.41 -9.59 18.60
C GLY A 401 9.36 -10.25 19.99
N ASN A 402 10.01 -11.40 20.20
CA ASN A 402 10.19 -12.05 21.52
C ASN A 402 8.88 -12.24 22.32
N THR A 403 7.76 -12.44 21.62
CA THR A 403 6.44 -12.70 22.22
C THR A 403 6.07 -14.18 22.19
N TRP A 404 6.85 -14.98 21.45
CA TRP A 404 6.62 -16.39 21.21
C TRP A 404 7.40 -17.25 22.21
N ARG A 405 6.83 -18.41 22.57
CA ARG A 405 7.46 -19.40 23.43
C ARG A 405 7.00 -20.81 23.06
N LEU A 406 7.71 -21.82 23.55
CA LEU A 406 7.24 -23.19 23.52
C LEU A 406 5.91 -23.29 24.29
N PRO A 407 4.95 -24.11 23.81
CA PRO A 407 3.76 -24.43 24.57
C PRO A 407 4.12 -25.11 25.89
N THR A 408 3.32 -24.87 26.90
CA THR A 408 3.38 -25.61 28.16
C THR A 408 2.56 -26.89 28.08
N GLU A 409 2.89 -27.84 28.95
CA GLU A 409 2.09 -29.04 29.18
C GLU A 409 0.64 -28.70 29.53
N GLN A 410 0.40 -27.61 30.26
CA GLN A 410 -0.95 -27.14 30.58
C GLN A 410 -1.71 -26.69 29.33
N GLU A 411 -1.08 -25.95 28.41
CA GLU A 411 -1.74 -25.48 27.18
C GLU A 411 -2.01 -26.60 26.19
N ALA A 412 -1.07 -27.54 26.05
CA ALA A 412 -1.30 -28.75 25.25
C ALA A 412 -2.46 -29.58 25.85
N SER A 413 -2.49 -29.74 27.17
CA SER A 413 -3.60 -30.41 27.88
C SER A 413 -4.92 -29.67 27.69
N ALA A 414 -4.92 -28.35 27.76
CA ALA A 414 -6.10 -27.52 27.56
C ALA A 414 -6.63 -27.64 26.13
N LEU A 415 -5.76 -27.65 25.12
CA LEU A 415 -6.15 -27.91 23.72
C LEU A 415 -6.85 -29.26 23.57
N ILE A 416 -6.31 -30.33 24.19
CA ILE A 416 -6.94 -31.65 24.18
C ILE A 416 -8.30 -31.58 24.89
N GLN A 417 -8.34 -31.14 26.15
CA GLN A 417 -9.55 -31.14 26.97
C GLN A 417 -10.66 -30.27 26.40
N ARG A 418 -10.33 -29.07 25.90
CA ARG A 418 -11.30 -28.13 25.35
C ARG A 418 -11.84 -28.57 23.99
N THR A 419 -11.21 -29.53 23.32
CA THR A 419 -11.74 -30.13 22.09
C THR A 419 -12.43 -31.48 22.29
N ASN A 420 -12.42 -32.06 23.50
CA ASN A 420 -13.16 -33.29 23.81
C ASN A 420 -14.69 -33.07 23.80
N PRO A 421 -15.54 -34.11 23.80
CA PRO A 421 -16.98 -33.94 23.92
C PRO A 421 -17.41 -33.17 25.18
N ASN A 422 -18.47 -32.38 25.08
CA ASN A 422 -19.07 -31.58 26.17
C ASN A 422 -18.12 -30.56 26.83
N SER A 423 -17.27 -29.92 26.03
CA SER A 423 -16.29 -28.93 26.49
C SER A 423 -16.60 -27.52 25.97
N ALA A 424 -15.83 -26.52 26.44
CA ALA A 424 -16.01 -25.12 26.07
C ALA A 424 -15.90 -24.85 24.56
N GLU A 425 -15.07 -25.59 23.83
CA GLU A 425 -14.88 -25.43 22.37
C GLU A 425 -15.54 -26.58 21.58
N ASN A 426 -16.28 -27.47 22.25
CA ASN A 426 -17.03 -28.54 21.63
C ASN A 426 -18.28 -28.90 22.45
N GLN A 427 -19.40 -28.29 22.07
CA GLN A 427 -20.69 -28.50 22.75
C GLN A 427 -21.38 -29.81 22.35
N ARG A 428 -20.78 -30.63 21.47
CA ARG A 428 -21.32 -31.95 21.11
C ARG A 428 -20.91 -33.00 22.11
N SER A 429 -21.79 -33.98 22.32
CA SER A 429 -21.57 -35.06 23.29
C SER A 429 -20.95 -36.32 22.70
N ASP A 430 -20.89 -36.45 21.36
CA ASP A 430 -20.65 -37.71 20.67
C ASP A 430 -19.26 -37.87 20.06
N ALA A 431 -18.53 -36.79 19.78
CA ALA A 431 -17.14 -36.86 19.32
C ALA A 431 -16.35 -35.60 19.65
N ALA A 432 -15.02 -35.70 19.63
CA ALA A 432 -14.12 -34.57 19.78
C ALA A 432 -14.21 -33.62 18.56
N ALA A 433 -14.03 -32.32 18.78
CA ALA A 433 -13.88 -31.32 17.72
C ALA A 433 -12.46 -31.38 17.13
N ARG A 434 -12.13 -32.52 16.52
CA ARG A 434 -10.89 -32.77 15.80
C ARG A 434 -11.21 -33.50 14.50
N TRP A 435 -10.44 -33.21 13.46
CA TRP A 435 -10.59 -33.88 12.18
C TRP A 435 -9.24 -34.11 11.50
N VAL A 436 -9.01 -35.33 11.03
CA VAL A 436 -7.75 -35.71 10.38
C VAL A 436 -7.90 -35.71 8.87
N ASP A 437 -7.11 -34.90 8.18
CA ASP A 437 -7.12 -34.78 6.72
C ASP A 437 -5.86 -34.04 6.22
N THR A 438 -5.79 -33.76 4.92
CA THR A 438 -4.73 -32.93 4.33
C THR A 438 -5.10 -31.45 4.39
N PHE A 439 -4.10 -30.57 4.55
CA PHE A 439 -4.37 -29.12 4.60
C PHE A 439 -4.89 -28.55 3.27
N SER A 440 -4.45 -29.09 2.13
CA SER A 440 -4.86 -28.63 0.81
C SER A 440 -6.14 -29.32 0.29
N GLY A 441 -6.67 -30.32 1.00
CA GLY A 441 -7.78 -31.15 0.52
C GLY A 441 -7.39 -32.16 -0.59
N ASN A 442 -6.18 -32.08 -1.13
CA ASN A 442 -5.70 -32.98 -2.18
C ASN A 442 -5.40 -34.38 -1.61
N ALA A 443 -5.67 -35.41 -2.41
CA ALA A 443 -5.48 -36.82 -2.02
C ALA A 443 -4.01 -37.20 -1.74
N GLY A 444 -3.04 -36.51 -2.36
CA GLY A 444 -1.60 -36.70 -2.14
C GLY A 444 -0.96 -35.70 -1.16
N GLY A 445 -1.75 -34.89 -0.46
CA GLY A 445 -1.23 -33.94 0.53
C GLY A 445 -0.72 -34.63 1.80
N LYS A 446 0.15 -33.96 2.55
CA LYS A 446 0.57 -34.45 3.86
C LYS A 446 -0.59 -34.41 4.85
N MET A 447 -0.71 -35.46 5.65
CA MET A 447 -1.75 -35.62 6.65
C MET A 447 -1.49 -34.74 7.88
N GLY A 448 -2.55 -34.33 8.57
CA GLY A 448 -2.48 -33.70 9.87
C GLY A 448 -3.84 -33.67 10.55
N MET A 449 -3.88 -33.05 11.72
CA MET A 449 -5.09 -32.93 12.53
C MET A 449 -5.49 -31.47 12.66
N PHE A 450 -6.73 -31.18 12.31
CA PHE A 450 -7.40 -29.92 12.60
C PHE A 450 -8.00 -29.97 14.00
N TYR A 451 -7.81 -28.91 14.78
CA TYR A 451 -8.47 -28.71 16.07
C TYR A 451 -9.59 -27.67 15.94
N GLY A 452 -10.68 -27.86 16.68
CA GLY A 452 -11.82 -26.96 16.71
C GLY A 452 -12.87 -27.21 15.63
N VAL A 453 -12.79 -28.36 14.94
CA VAL A 453 -13.72 -28.74 13.88
C VAL A 453 -14.21 -30.17 14.07
N TYR A 454 -15.54 -30.36 14.04
CA TYR A 454 -16.15 -31.68 14.15
C TYR A 454 -16.31 -32.37 12.78
N ASN A 455 -16.76 -31.62 11.78
CA ASN A 455 -16.96 -32.14 10.43
C ASN A 455 -15.71 -31.92 9.59
N HIS A 456 -15.70 -32.53 8.42
CA HIS A 456 -14.69 -32.25 7.42
C HIS A 456 -14.56 -30.72 7.17
N PRO A 457 -13.37 -30.12 7.36
CA PRO A 457 -13.18 -28.66 7.37
C PRO A 457 -13.42 -27.98 6.02
N GLY A 458 -13.47 -28.75 4.92
CA GLY A 458 -13.92 -28.27 3.61
C GLY A 458 -13.02 -27.17 3.05
N ALA A 459 -13.62 -26.06 2.64
CA ALA A 459 -12.91 -24.87 2.17
C ALA A 459 -12.38 -23.97 3.30
N ALA A 460 -12.80 -24.20 4.55
CA ALA A 460 -12.47 -23.40 5.73
C ALA A 460 -11.32 -23.98 6.57
N ARG A 461 -10.44 -24.80 5.97
CA ARG A 461 -9.33 -25.53 6.64
C ARG A 461 -8.40 -24.63 7.43
N ASP A 462 -8.22 -23.45 6.91
CA ASP A 462 -7.45 -22.37 7.46
C ASP A 462 -7.99 -21.70 8.71
N GLN A 463 -9.28 -21.88 9.01
CA GLN A 463 -9.88 -21.33 10.22
C GLN A 463 -9.44 -22.09 11.47
N TYR A 464 -8.74 -23.21 11.30
CA TYR A 464 -8.43 -24.15 12.34
C TYR A 464 -6.92 -24.28 12.55
N LEU A 465 -6.52 -24.59 13.79
CA LEU A 465 -5.16 -25.02 14.07
C LEU A 465 -4.93 -26.37 13.38
N PHE A 466 -3.99 -26.41 12.44
CA PHE A 466 -3.57 -27.63 11.75
C PHE A 466 -2.21 -28.10 12.26
N MET A 467 -2.19 -29.27 12.86
CA MET A 467 -0.99 -29.95 13.35
C MET A 467 -0.60 -31.04 12.36
N LEU A 468 0.43 -30.77 11.57
CA LEU A 468 0.95 -31.67 10.53
C LEU A 468 1.53 -32.96 11.13
N PHE A 469 1.27 -34.10 10.49
CA PHE A 469 1.86 -35.40 10.82
C PHE A 469 3.20 -35.59 10.10
N ALA A 470 4.23 -34.86 10.52
CA ALA A 470 5.56 -34.98 9.91
C ALA A 470 6.47 -36.00 10.61
N GLY A 471 5.99 -36.67 11.67
CA GLY A 471 6.79 -37.64 12.41
C GLY A 471 7.86 -37.00 13.29
N GLN A 472 8.87 -37.78 13.66
CA GLN A 472 10.03 -37.36 14.45
C GLN A 472 11.30 -38.05 13.95
N TYR A 473 12.45 -37.44 14.23
CA TYR A 473 13.72 -38.15 14.17
C TYR A 473 14.04 -38.65 15.57
N SER A 474 14.23 -39.95 15.73
CA SER A 474 14.79 -40.49 16.97
C SER A 474 16.32 -40.50 16.88
N THR A 475 16.99 -41.43 17.56
CA THR A 475 18.45 -41.66 17.49
C THR A 475 18.91 -42.18 16.12
N SER A 476 18.36 -41.65 15.02
CA SER A 476 18.69 -41.96 13.63
C SER A 476 18.45 -40.72 12.76
N ASN A 477 18.83 -40.80 11.47
CA ASN A 477 18.50 -39.77 10.48
C ASN A 477 17.31 -40.20 9.60
N THR A 478 16.53 -41.18 10.06
CA THR A 478 15.33 -41.66 9.39
C THR A 478 14.11 -41.10 10.10
N LEU A 479 13.23 -40.48 9.32
CA LEU A 479 11.98 -39.93 9.83
C LEU A 479 11.01 -41.06 10.18
N ASN A 480 10.49 -41.07 11.40
CA ASN A 480 9.53 -42.07 11.86
C ASN A 480 8.13 -41.45 12.00
N GLY A 481 7.13 -42.10 11.41
CA GLY A 481 5.72 -41.73 11.57
C GLY A 481 5.22 -40.65 10.63
N GLU A 482 5.96 -40.32 9.56
CA GLU A 482 5.49 -39.36 8.55
C GLU A 482 4.12 -39.78 7.98
N ASN A 483 3.23 -38.81 7.81
CA ASN A 483 1.83 -38.97 7.39
C ASN A 483 0.92 -39.78 8.32
N ASN A 484 1.40 -40.21 9.49
CA ASN A 484 0.61 -40.99 10.44
C ASN A 484 0.60 -40.40 11.86
N LYS A 485 1.71 -39.79 12.29
CA LYS A 485 1.88 -39.21 13.61
C LYS A 485 2.56 -37.84 13.56
N ALA A 486 2.28 -37.02 14.57
CA ALA A 486 3.01 -35.81 14.86
C ALA A 486 3.55 -35.82 16.28
N TYR A 487 4.68 -35.15 16.45
CA TYR A 487 5.33 -34.94 17.73
C TYR A 487 5.77 -33.49 17.80
N TYR A 488 5.36 -32.79 18.85
CA TYR A 488 5.66 -31.37 19.06
C TYR A 488 6.35 -31.15 20.40
N LEU A 489 7.45 -30.40 20.40
CA LEU A 489 8.17 -30.07 21.63
C LEU A 489 7.31 -29.14 22.50
N ILE A 490 7.21 -29.47 23.79
CA ILE A 490 6.55 -28.65 24.81
C ILE A 490 7.37 -28.61 26.10
N THR A 491 7.10 -27.64 26.96
CA THR A 491 7.70 -27.54 28.29
C THR A 491 6.90 -28.32 29.33
N ALA A 492 7.58 -29.03 30.23
CA ALA A 492 6.94 -29.89 31.23
C ALA A 492 6.56 -29.12 32.51
N ASN A 493 5.48 -29.56 33.16
CA ASN A 493 5.15 -29.07 34.50
C ASN A 493 6.23 -29.51 35.50
N GLY A 494 6.92 -28.55 36.12
CA GLY A 494 8.02 -28.83 37.06
C GLY A 494 9.43 -28.76 36.44
N GLY A 495 9.55 -28.34 35.18
CA GLY A 495 10.83 -28.14 34.50
C GLY A 495 11.21 -29.29 33.57
N GLY A 496 12.02 -28.98 32.55
CA GLY A 496 12.35 -29.89 31.45
C GLY A 496 11.32 -29.85 30.32
N TYR A 497 11.34 -30.88 29.48
CA TYR A 497 10.59 -30.92 28.22
C TYR A 497 9.84 -32.23 28.06
N LYS A 498 8.76 -32.18 27.28
CA LYS A 498 7.94 -33.32 26.88
C LYS A 498 7.62 -33.19 25.38
N LYS A 499 6.97 -34.21 24.83
CA LYS A 499 6.37 -34.13 23.50
C LYS A 499 4.86 -34.25 23.55
N PHE A 500 4.18 -33.39 22.80
CA PHE A 500 2.78 -33.53 22.48
C PHE A 500 2.65 -34.43 21.25
N GLU A 501 2.09 -35.62 21.45
CA GLU A 501 1.90 -36.63 20.42
C GLU A 501 0.44 -36.67 19.96
N MET A 502 0.25 -36.96 18.68
CA MET A 502 -1.06 -37.24 18.08
C MET A 502 -0.89 -38.06 16.80
N GLY A 503 -1.91 -38.83 16.44
CA GLY A 503 -1.95 -39.60 15.20
C GLY A 503 -3.35 -39.67 14.61
N GLY A 504 -3.46 -40.26 13.43
CA GLY A 504 -4.76 -40.35 12.76
C GLY A 504 -4.71 -40.88 11.33
N SER A 505 -5.88 -41.32 10.84
CA SER A 505 -6.13 -41.60 9.43
C SER A 505 -7.11 -40.58 8.86
N LYS A 506 -7.07 -40.39 7.55
CA LYS A 506 -7.98 -39.46 6.85
C LYS A 506 -9.44 -39.77 7.18
N GLY A 507 -10.18 -38.74 7.57
CA GLY A 507 -11.60 -38.82 7.95
C GLY A 507 -11.85 -39.31 9.38
N SER A 508 -10.81 -39.48 10.21
CA SER A 508 -10.96 -39.82 11.62
C SER A 508 -10.91 -38.58 12.52
N ILE A 509 -11.33 -38.73 13.79
CA ILE A 509 -11.19 -37.71 14.83
C ILE A 509 -9.78 -37.68 15.46
N GLY A 510 -8.85 -38.50 14.95
CA GLY A 510 -7.53 -38.69 15.52
C GLY A 510 -7.48 -39.66 16.71
N TRP A 511 -6.28 -40.13 17.00
CA TRP A 511 -5.95 -40.97 18.16
C TRP A 511 -4.61 -40.55 18.75
N ASP A 512 -4.18 -41.18 19.84
CA ASP A 512 -2.92 -40.91 20.55
C ASP A 512 -2.69 -39.43 20.91
N CYS A 513 -3.75 -38.62 21.06
CA CYS A 513 -3.65 -37.22 21.49
C CYS A 513 -3.26 -37.18 22.99
N GLN A 514 -1.97 -37.18 23.26
CA GLN A 514 -1.43 -37.31 24.62
C GLN A 514 -0.08 -36.61 24.78
N ILE A 515 0.34 -36.45 26.02
CA ILE A 515 1.62 -35.82 26.37
C ILE A 515 2.55 -36.90 26.92
N ASN A 516 3.69 -37.10 26.26
CA ASN A 516 4.65 -38.15 26.56
C ASN A 516 6.02 -37.56 26.92
N GLY A 517 6.85 -38.36 27.60
CA GLY A 517 8.27 -38.04 27.76
C GLY A 517 8.97 -37.93 26.39
N ILE A 518 10.00 -37.08 26.31
CA ILE A 518 10.85 -36.94 25.12
C ILE A 518 12.25 -37.49 25.41
N GLY A 519 12.75 -38.36 24.54
CA GLY A 519 14.13 -38.84 24.64
C GLY A 519 15.14 -37.74 24.29
N SER A 520 16.32 -37.75 24.89
CA SER A 520 17.36 -36.76 24.60
C SER A 520 17.87 -36.79 23.15
N GLY A 521 17.70 -37.91 22.46
CA GLY A 521 17.99 -38.07 21.03
C GLY A 521 16.78 -37.91 20.11
N ASP A 522 15.60 -37.58 20.64
CA ASP A 522 14.42 -37.30 19.81
C ASP A 522 14.44 -35.82 19.37
N ALA A 523 14.40 -35.59 18.07
CA ALA A 523 14.13 -34.28 17.48
C ALA A 523 12.72 -34.26 16.87
N VAL A 524 11.93 -33.29 17.30
CA VAL A 524 10.50 -33.17 16.99
C VAL A 524 10.18 -31.79 16.43
N GLN A 525 8.99 -31.61 15.87
CA GLN A 525 8.58 -30.30 15.34
C GLN A 525 8.33 -29.32 16.50
N VAL A 526 8.34 -28.02 16.19
CA VAL A 526 8.01 -26.97 17.16
C VAL A 526 6.85 -26.13 16.64
N ARG A 527 5.83 -25.97 17.49
CA ARG A 527 4.66 -25.13 17.25
C ARG A 527 4.58 -24.11 18.38
N CYS A 528 4.91 -22.85 18.12
CA CYS A 528 5.00 -21.84 19.17
C CYS A 528 3.62 -21.33 19.62
N VAL A 529 3.56 -20.77 20.82
CA VAL A 529 2.39 -20.06 21.36
C VAL A 529 2.78 -18.68 21.89
N ARG A 530 1.80 -17.79 21.98
CA ARG A 530 1.89 -16.50 22.67
C ARG A 530 0.62 -16.23 23.48
N ASN A 531 0.72 -15.29 24.42
CA ASN A 531 -0.42 -14.80 25.19
C ASN A 531 -1.04 -13.58 24.53
#